data_AF-A0A942YRN9-F1
#
_entry.id   AF-A0A942YRN9-F1
#
_cell.length_a   1.000
_cell.length_b   1.000
_cell.length_c   1.000
_cell.angle_alpha   90.00
_cell.angle_beta   90.00
_cell.angle_gamma   90.00
#
_symmetry.space_group_name_H-M   'P 1'
#
loop_
_entity.id
_entity.type
_entity.pdbx_description
1 polymer ?
#
loop_
_entity_poly.entity_id
_entity_poly.type
_entity_poly.pdbx_seq_one_letter_code
_entity_poly.pdbx_strand_id
1 'polypeptide(L)'
;MFNLTTHQYQWDEIIERKIRYDSNVVEYKCKLLNAQDQKLVLFHIIEDSFTMLAGQNKLTIPKGSYTIAYYWENRPYNLYFWRDNKGNYLGSYFNIVKNTCINDNMVTFEDLIIDILALPNGKYFILDEDELPEALKNFENGSVQYALNLLIESMDTVLSQIISDSEGIYKHEKFVPLLQVGE
;
A
#
# COMPACT_ATOMS: atom_id res chain seq x y z
N MET A 1 -0.60 8.32 -22.24
CA MET A 1 0.72 7.96 -22.80
C MET A 1 1.74 8.49 -21.80
N PHE A 2 2.34 7.61 -20.99
CA PHE A 2 3.32 7.96 -19.97
C PHE A 2 4.59 8.47 -20.62
N ASN A 3 4.85 9.77 -20.54
CA ASN A 3 6.16 10.32 -20.82
C ASN A 3 6.85 10.58 -19.48
N LEU A 4 7.38 9.54 -18.85
CA LEU A 4 8.43 9.68 -17.83
C LEU A 4 9.74 10.06 -18.53
N THR A 5 9.76 11.18 -19.24
CA THR A 5 10.97 11.80 -19.78
C THR A 5 11.22 13.12 -19.09
N THR A 6 11.34 13.06 -17.76
CA THR A 6 12.11 14.02 -16.98
C THR A 6 12.59 13.29 -15.73
N HIS A 7 13.89 13.37 -15.48
CA HIS A 7 14.63 12.60 -14.47
C HIS A 7 14.03 12.72 -13.06
N GLN A 8 13.16 11.80 -12.70
CA GLN A 8 12.85 11.55 -11.29
C GLN A 8 14.03 10.81 -10.68
N TYR A 9 14.69 11.43 -9.72
CA TYR A 9 15.77 10.83 -8.98
C TYR A 9 15.20 9.97 -7.85
N GLN A 10 15.94 8.91 -7.51
CA GLN A 10 15.64 8.15 -6.30
C GLN A 10 15.57 9.12 -5.11
N TRP A 11 14.53 8.99 -4.28
CA TRP A 11 14.22 9.84 -3.12
C TRP A 11 13.55 11.20 -3.40
N ASP A 12 13.13 11.46 -4.64
CA ASP A 12 12.26 12.60 -4.91
C ASP A 12 10.99 12.53 -4.06
N GLU A 13 10.48 13.70 -3.67
CA GLU A 13 9.22 13.79 -2.93
C GLU A 13 8.05 13.62 -3.89
N ILE A 14 7.19 12.65 -3.60
CA ILE A 14 5.96 12.36 -4.33
C ILE A 14 4.79 12.43 -3.35
N ILE A 15 3.69 13.04 -3.79
CA ILE A 15 2.45 13.07 -3.01
C ILE A 15 1.67 11.79 -3.25
N GLU A 16 1.32 11.10 -2.18
CA GLU A 16 0.25 10.12 -2.21
C GLU A 16 -1.04 10.80 -1.81
N ARG A 17 -2.06 10.76 -2.67
CA ARG A 17 -3.40 11.30 -2.40
C ARG A 17 -4.43 10.17 -2.36
N LYS A 18 -4.94 9.88 -1.16
CA LYS A 18 -6.08 8.99 -0.93
C LYS A 18 -7.36 9.81 -0.92
N ILE A 19 -8.27 9.53 -1.84
CA ILE A 19 -9.65 10.05 -1.82
C ILE A 19 -10.50 8.98 -1.16
N ARG A 20 -10.98 9.23 0.05
CA ARG A 20 -11.87 8.32 0.77
C ARG A 20 -13.22 8.23 0.08
N TYR A 21 -13.98 7.17 0.36
CA TYR A 21 -15.30 6.98 -0.24
C TYR A 21 -16.29 8.11 0.07
N ASP A 22 -16.14 8.76 1.23
CA ASP A 22 -16.89 9.96 1.63
C ASP A 22 -16.38 11.27 0.97
N SER A 23 -15.49 11.17 -0.01
CA SER A 23 -14.81 12.26 -0.72
C SER A 23 -13.80 13.07 0.12
N ASN A 24 -13.53 12.68 1.37
CA ASN A 24 -12.46 13.31 2.14
C ASN A 24 -11.08 12.96 1.54
N VAL A 25 -10.21 13.96 1.44
CA VAL A 25 -8.88 13.80 0.85
C VAL A 25 -7.83 13.76 1.95
N VAL A 26 -6.96 12.76 1.89
CA VAL A 26 -5.77 12.65 2.75
C VAL A 26 -4.53 12.58 1.86
N GLU A 27 -3.52 13.36 2.21
CA GLU A 27 -2.26 13.43 1.47
C GLU A 27 -1.07 13.08 2.37
N TYR A 28 -0.13 12.32 1.81
CA TYR A 28 1.14 11.97 2.45
C TYR A 28 2.31 12.35 1.54
N LYS A 29 3.37 12.88 2.15
CA LYS A 29 4.64 13.12 1.48
C LYS A 29 5.49 11.87 1.56
N CYS A 30 5.78 11.27 0.41
CA CYS A 30 6.50 10.01 0.32
C CYS A 30 7.78 10.20 -0.48
N LYS A 31 8.70 9.23 -0.36
CA LYS A 31 9.94 9.19 -1.14
C LYS A 31 9.82 8.21 -2.30
N LEU A 32 10.15 8.64 -3.49
CA LEU A 32 10.13 7.79 -4.68
C LEU A 32 11.19 6.69 -4.60
N LEU A 33 10.77 5.44 -4.81
CA LEU A 33 11.66 4.30 -5.00
C LEU A 33 11.76 3.86 -6.46
N ASN A 34 10.63 3.80 -7.15
CA ASN A 34 10.55 3.36 -8.55
C ASN A 34 9.27 3.88 -9.21
N ALA A 35 9.37 4.30 -10.48
CA ALA A 35 8.22 4.63 -11.32
C ALA A 35 8.46 4.03 -12.72
N GLN A 36 7.79 2.92 -13.05
CA GLN A 36 7.94 2.22 -14.33
C GLN A 36 6.65 1.47 -14.67
N ASP A 37 6.30 1.38 -15.96
CA ASP A 37 5.24 0.50 -16.48
C ASP A 37 3.90 0.56 -15.72
N GLN A 38 3.33 1.77 -15.54
CA GLN A 38 2.06 2.00 -14.80
C GLN A 38 2.11 1.56 -13.32
N LYS A 39 3.31 1.40 -12.76
CA LYS A 39 3.58 1.08 -11.36
C LYS A 39 4.40 2.18 -10.72
N LEU A 40 4.03 2.55 -9.50
CA LEU A 40 4.78 3.44 -8.64
C LEU A 40 5.09 2.72 -7.33
N VAL A 41 6.32 2.87 -6.84
CA VAL A 41 6.74 2.37 -5.54
C VAL A 41 7.27 3.53 -4.71
N LEU A 42 6.69 3.71 -3.53
CA LEU A 42 7.00 4.79 -2.61
C LEU A 42 7.50 4.24 -1.27
N PHE A 43 8.22 5.08 -0.55
CA PHE A 43 8.71 4.83 0.81
C PHE A 43 8.15 5.88 1.77
N HIS A 44 7.71 5.42 2.94
CA HIS A 44 7.16 6.26 4.01
C HIS A 44 7.58 5.71 5.39
N ILE A 45 8.06 6.56 6.29
CA ILE A 45 8.36 6.22 7.69
C ILE A 45 7.10 6.32 8.54
N ILE A 46 6.87 5.35 9.40
CA ILE A 46 5.78 5.38 10.38
C ILE A 46 6.20 6.24 11.57
N GLU A 47 5.67 7.45 11.65
CA GLU A 47 6.00 8.43 12.69
C GLU A 47 5.31 8.15 14.03
N ASP A 48 4.12 7.55 13.98
CA ASP A 48 3.31 7.19 15.14
C ASP A 48 2.89 5.72 15.08
N SER A 49 2.95 5.04 16.22
CA SER A 49 2.54 3.64 16.30
C SER A 49 1.02 3.51 16.15
N PHE A 50 0.58 2.50 15.40
CA PHE A 50 -0.83 2.16 15.25
C PHE A 50 -1.05 0.65 15.35
N THR A 51 -2.29 0.24 15.57
CA THR A 51 -2.67 -1.18 15.67
C THR A 51 -3.86 -1.47 14.79
N MET A 52 -3.71 -2.48 13.92
CA MET A 52 -4.79 -3.05 13.12
C MET A 52 -5.46 -4.17 13.92
N LEU A 53 -6.79 -4.18 13.94
CA LEU A 53 -7.59 -5.24 14.53
C LEU A 53 -8.15 -6.13 13.42
N ALA A 54 -8.05 -7.45 13.60
CA ALA A 54 -8.45 -8.43 12.62
C ALA A 54 -9.07 -9.65 13.31
N GLY A 55 -10.37 -9.53 13.61
CA GLY A 55 -11.07 -10.47 14.49
C GLY A 55 -10.45 -10.48 15.90
N GLN A 56 -9.94 -11.64 16.32
CA GLN A 56 -9.22 -11.79 17.61
C GLN A 56 -7.72 -11.48 17.51
N ASN A 57 -7.21 -11.19 16.30
CA ASN A 57 -5.81 -10.88 16.08
C ASN A 57 -5.59 -9.37 16.13
N LYS A 58 -4.39 -8.97 16.53
CA LYS A 58 -3.92 -7.60 16.49
C LYS A 58 -2.55 -7.56 15.84
N LEU A 59 -2.34 -6.58 14.97
CA LEU A 59 -1.02 -6.27 14.42
C LEU A 59 -0.67 -4.85 14.79
N THR A 60 0.37 -4.68 15.60
CA THR A 60 0.89 -3.35 15.97
C THR A 60 2.07 -3.01 15.08
N ILE A 61 2.01 -1.86 14.41
CA ILE A 61 3.12 -1.30 13.66
C ILE A 61 3.79 -0.25 14.57
N PRO A 62 5.02 -0.50 15.06
CA PRO A 62 5.69 0.43 15.97
C PRO A 62 6.19 1.66 15.23
N LYS A 63 6.30 2.79 15.95
CA LYS A 63 7.01 3.98 15.49
C LYS A 63 8.42 3.63 15.01
N GLY A 64 8.85 4.25 13.92
CA GLY A 64 10.14 3.99 13.28
C GLY A 64 10.13 2.76 12.35
N SER A 65 9.01 2.04 12.25
CA SER A 65 8.75 1.15 11.12
C SER A 65 8.65 1.95 9.83
N TYR A 66 8.62 1.27 8.70
CA TYR A 66 8.40 1.91 7.41
C TYR A 66 7.54 1.07 6.49
N THR A 67 6.95 1.76 5.52
CA THR A 67 6.13 1.21 4.46
C THR A 67 6.88 1.29 3.15
N ILE A 68 6.92 0.19 2.41
CA ILE A 68 7.12 0.21 0.97
C ILE A 68 5.74 0.08 0.34
N ALA A 69 5.26 1.16 -0.27
CA ALA A 69 3.92 1.24 -0.84
C ALA A 69 3.96 1.05 -2.35
N TYR A 70 3.06 0.22 -2.87
CA TYR A 70 3.00 -0.15 -4.27
C TYR A 70 1.65 0.25 -4.85
N TYR A 71 1.68 0.97 -5.97
CA TYR A 71 0.49 1.41 -6.70
C TYR A 71 0.58 0.93 -8.14
N TRP A 72 -0.56 0.56 -8.70
CA TRP A 72 -0.70 0.14 -10.08
C TRP A 72 -1.94 0.79 -10.68
N GLU A 73 -1.83 1.36 -11.88
CA GLU A 73 -3.01 1.94 -12.56
C GLU A 73 -3.96 0.87 -13.09
N ASN A 74 -3.42 -0.32 -13.38
CA ASN A 74 -4.15 -1.43 -13.99
C ASN A 74 -4.55 -2.53 -12.99
N ARG A 75 -4.47 -2.26 -11.68
CA ARG A 75 -4.95 -3.18 -10.64
C ARG A 75 -5.96 -2.48 -9.75
N PRO A 76 -7.00 -3.19 -9.26
CA PRO A 76 -8.04 -2.61 -8.42
C PRO A 76 -7.61 -2.56 -6.94
N TYR A 77 -6.30 -2.45 -6.68
CA TYR A 77 -5.74 -2.38 -5.34
C TYR A 77 -4.38 -1.69 -5.33
N ASN A 78 -4.02 -1.15 -4.17
CA ASN A 78 -2.64 -0.82 -3.82
C ASN A 78 -2.17 -1.70 -2.65
N LEU A 79 -0.88 -1.69 -2.33
CA LEU A 79 -0.30 -2.51 -1.26
C LEU A 79 0.66 -1.69 -0.40
N TYR A 80 0.46 -1.73 0.91
CA TYR A 80 1.43 -1.29 1.91
C TYR A 80 2.15 -2.50 2.50
N PHE A 81 3.46 -2.58 2.29
CA PHE A 81 4.31 -3.63 2.87
C PHE A 81 5.08 -3.06 4.06
N TRP A 82 4.73 -3.50 5.27
CA TRP A 82 5.31 -2.96 6.50
C TRP A 82 6.52 -3.75 6.98
N ARG A 83 7.58 -3.02 7.34
CA ARG A 83 8.77 -3.57 7.97
C ARG A 83 9.15 -2.77 9.22
N ASP A 84 9.67 -3.43 10.23
CA ASP A 84 10.21 -2.75 11.41
C ASP A 84 11.53 -2.01 11.09
N ASN A 85 12.07 -1.31 12.08
CA ASN A 85 13.33 -0.57 11.96
C ASN A 85 14.59 -1.46 11.79
N LYS A 86 14.43 -2.79 11.77
CA LYS A 86 15.49 -3.77 11.46
C LYS A 86 15.23 -4.47 10.12
N GLY A 87 14.16 -4.11 9.42
CA GLY A 87 13.77 -4.71 8.16
C GLY A 87 13.00 -6.02 8.29
N ASN A 88 12.52 -6.42 9.48
CA ASN A 88 11.67 -7.60 9.59
C ASN A 88 10.27 -7.31 9.04
N TYR A 89 9.72 -8.22 8.25
CA TYR A 89 8.35 -8.12 7.73
C TYR A 89 7.33 -8.22 8.86
N LEU A 90 6.44 -7.23 8.96
CA LEU A 90 5.41 -7.15 10.00
C LEU A 90 4.04 -7.59 9.49
N GLY A 91 3.70 -7.25 8.25
CA GLY A 91 2.40 -7.52 7.64
C GLY A 91 2.20 -6.68 6.39
N SER A 92 1.22 -7.06 5.59
CA SER A 92 0.85 -6.39 4.35
C SER A 92 -0.59 -5.95 4.40
N TYR A 93 -0.86 -4.79 3.84
CA TYR A 93 -2.20 -4.19 3.79
C TYR A 93 -2.55 -3.86 2.35
N PHE A 94 -3.60 -4.47 1.84
CA PHE A 94 -4.12 -4.15 0.52
C PHE A 94 -5.35 -3.27 0.66
N ASN A 95 -5.34 -2.10 -0.01
CA ASN A 95 -6.55 -1.31 -0.16
C ASN A 95 -7.22 -1.68 -1.48
N ILE A 96 -8.52 -2.00 -1.49
CA ILE A 96 -9.27 -2.08 -2.75
C ILE A 96 -9.57 -0.66 -3.21
N VAL A 97 -9.17 -0.34 -4.44
CA VAL A 97 -9.23 1.04 -4.97
C VAL A 97 -9.69 1.09 -6.42
N LYS A 98 -10.11 2.28 -6.86
CA LYS A 98 -10.32 2.61 -8.27
C LYS A 98 -9.67 3.94 -8.65
N ASN A 99 -9.70 4.23 -9.95
CA ASN A 99 -9.23 5.50 -10.52
C ASN A 99 -7.80 5.87 -10.14
N THR A 100 -6.93 4.87 -9.95
CA THR A 100 -5.50 5.09 -9.69
C THR A 100 -4.87 5.81 -10.87
N CYS A 101 -4.33 7.00 -10.62
CA CYS A 101 -3.65 7.84 -11.59
C CYS A 101 -2.25 8.17 -11.07
N ILE A 102 -1.23 7.90 -11.87
CA ILE A 102 0.18 8.21 -11.54
C ILE A 102 0.69 9.30 -12.48
N ASN A 103 1.35 10.32 -11.93
CA ASN A 103 2.03 11.36 -12.69
C ASN A 103 3.39 11.73 -12.06
N ASP A 104 4.05 12.76 -12.60
CA ASP A 104 5.43 13.13 -12.24
C ASP A 104 5.63 13.61 -10.80
N ASN A 105 4.58 13.89 -10.02
CA ASN A 105 4.75 14.33 -8.64
C ASN A 105 3.72 13.74 -7.66
N MET A 106 2.84 12.87 -8.16
CA MET A 106 1.71 12.40 -7.36
C MET A 106 1.16 11.06 -7.86
N VAL A 107 0.71 10.25 -6.91
CA VAL A 107 -0.27 9.19 -7.15
C VAL A 107 -1.58 9.57 -6.48
N THR A 108 -2.69 9.39 -7.19
CA THR A 108 -4.04 9.58 -6.64
C THR A 108 -4.84 8.30 -6.85
N PHE A 109 -5.65 7.92 -5.87
CA PHE A 109 -6.59 6.80 -5.98
C PHE A 109 -7.84 7.06 -5.13
N GLU A 110 -8.94 6.40 -5.50
CA GLU A 110 -10.18 6.40 -4.75
C GLU A 110 -10.30 5.10 -3.96
N ASP A 111 -10.47 5.23 -2.66
CA ASP A 111 -10.65 4.14 -1.72
C ASP A 111 -12.06 3.56 -1.78
N LEU A 112 -12.16 2.23 -1.78
CA LEU A 112 -13.42 1.50 -1.87
C LEU A 112 -13.75 0.75 -0.58
N ILE A 113 -13.32 1.27 0.57
CA ILE A 113 -13.64 0.81 1.93
C ILE A 113 -13.04 -0.56 2.30
N ILE A 114 -13.17 -1.56 1.42
CA ILE A 114 -12.72 -2.92 1.72
C ILE A 114 -11.20 -3.04 1.62
N ASP A 115 -10.62 -3.59 2.68
CA ASP A 115 -9.19 -3.82 2.78
C ASP A 115 -8.87 -5.29 3.13
N ILE A 116 -7.65 -5.73 2.84
CA ILE A 116 -7.12 -7.02 3.31
C ILE A 116 -5.87 -6.80 4.15
N LEU A 117 -5.88 -7.30 5.38
CA LEU A 117 -4.67 -7.45 6.19
C LEU A 117 -4.12 -8.87 6.05
N ALA A 118 -2.92 -9.00 5.51
CA ALA A 118 -2.17 -10.26 5.43
C ALA A 118 -1.04 -10.29 6.47
N LEU A 119 -0.98 -11.37 7.26
CA LEU A 119 0.01 -11.57 8.32
C LEU A 119 1.19 -12.43 7.83
N PRO A 120 2.37 -12.36 8.50
CA PRO A 120 3.54 -13.15 8.13
C PRO A 120 3.34 -14.68 8.19
N ASN A 121 2.34 -15.16 8.93
CA ASN A 121 2.00 -16.58 9.00
C ASN A 121 1.10 -17.06 7.83
N GLY A 122 0.83 -16.21 6.84
CA GLY A 122 -0.01 -16.52 5.69
C GLY A 122 -1.52 -16.37 5.93
N LYS A 123 -1.97 -16.08 7.15
CA LYS A 123 -3.38 -15.75 7.40
C LYS A 123 -3.68 -14.35 6.87
N TYR A 124 -4.88 -14.18 6.34
CA TYR A 124 -5.39 -12.87 5.96
C TYR A 124 -6.78 -12.63 6.54
N PHE A 125 -7.18 -11.36 6.59
CA PHE A 125 -8.45 -10.90 7.09
C PHE A 125 -8.99 -9.81 6.19
N ILE A 126 -10.26 -9.92 5.80
CA ILE A 126 -10.99 -8.85 5.14
C ILE A 126 -11.43 -7.89 6.24
N LEU A 127 -11.24 -6.60 6.01
CA LEU A 127 -11.53 -5.53 6.96
C LEU A 127 -12.63 -4.61 6.42
N ASP A 128 -13.21 -3.86 7.34
CA ASP A 128 -14.12 -2.72 7.10
C ASP A 128 -15.39 -3.07 6.30
N GLU A 129 -15.79 -4.36 6.28
CA GLU A 129 -17.07 -4.81 5.74
C GLU A 129 -18.27 -4.15 6.44
N ASP A 130 -18.12 -3.73 7.69
CA ASP A 130 -19.13 -3.03 8.48
C ASP A 130 -19.26 -1.54 8.14
N GLU A 131 -18.28 -0.95 7.45
CA GLU A 131 -18.34 0.43 6.96
C GLU A 131 -19.09 0.56 5.63
N LEU A 132 -19.38 -0.56 4.94
CA LEU A 132 -20.07 -0.55 3.67
C LEU A 132 -21.51 0.02 3.79
N PRO A 133 -21.94 0.89 2.86
CA PRO A 133 -23.30 1.44 2.87
C PRO A 133 -24.37 0.43 2.44
N GLU A 134 -23.95 -0.67 1.82
CA GLU A 134 -24.80 -1.77 1.36
C GLU A 134 -24.04 -3.10 1.36
N ALA A 135 -24.73 -4.21 1.07
CA ALA A 135 -24.06 -5.50 1.00
C ALA A 135 -22.96 -5.50 -0.08
N LEU A 136 -21.79 -6.08 0.24
CA LEU A 136 -20.61 -6.15 -0.65
C LEU A 136 -20.91 -6.62 -2.08
N LYS A 137 -21.83 -7.57 -2.25
CA LYS A 137 -22.25 -8.08 -3.58
C LYS A 137 -22.93 -7.03 -4.48
N ASN A 138 -23.49 -5.97 -3.88
CA ASN A 138 -24.16 -4.88 -4.59
C ASN A 138 -23.29 -3.63 -4.65
N PHE A 139 -22.40 -3.44 -3.67
CA PHE A 139 -21.54 -2.27 -3.56
C PHE A 139 -20.73 -2.02 -4.84
N GLU A 140 -20.80 -0.79 -5.35
CA GLU A 140 -20.19 -0.40 -6.63
C GLU A 140 -20.58 -1.36 -7.79
N ASN A 141 -21.87 -1.76 -7.81
CA ASN A 141 -22.42 -2.74 -8.74
C ASN A 141 -21.72 -4.12 -8.71
N GLY A 142 -21.17 -4.51 -7.55
CA GLY A 142 -20.45 -5.76 -7.34
C GLY A 142 -18.99 -5.73 -7.81
N SER A 143 -18.49 -4.60 -8.30
CA SER A 143 -17.10 -4.49 -8.78
C SER A 143 -16.07 -4.68 -7.65
N VAL A 144 -16.38 -4.23 -6.43
CA VAL A 144 -15.50 -4.39 -5.26
C VAL A 144 -15.40 -5.86 -4.86
N GLN A 145 -16.51 -6.60 -4.86
CA GLN A 145 -16.48 -8.04 -4.60
C GLN A 145 -15.64 -8.79 -5.64
N TYR A 146 -15.77 -8.40 -6.92
CA TYR A 146 -14.97 -8.99 -7.99
C TYR A 146 -13.47 -8.71 -7.81
N ALA A 147 -13.10 -7.45 -7.52
CA ALA A 147 -11.72 -7.06 -7.24
C ALA A 147 -11.13 -7.80 -6.03
N LEU A 148 -11.92 -7.94 -4.97
CA LEU A 148 -11.54 -8.68 -3.76
C LEU A 148 -11.23 -10.14 -4.07
N ASN A 149 -12.10 -10.83 -4.82
CA ASN A 149 -11.90 -12.23 -5.19
C ASN A 149 -10.64 -12.41 -6.05
N LEU A 150 -10.43 -11.54 -7.05
CA LEU A 150 -9.23 -11.57 -7.88
C LEU A 150 -7.94 -11.36 -7.05
N LEU A 151 -7.99 -10.45 -6.08
CA LEU A 151 -6.87 -10.22 -5.17
C LEU A 151 -6.60 -11.47 -4.33
N ILE A 152 -7.62 -12.06 -3.70
CA ILE A 152 -7.48 -13.28 -2.90
C ILE A 152 -6.86 -14.42 -3.71
N GLU A 153 -7.30 -14.63 -4.96
CA GLU A 153 -6.77 -15.67 -5.84
C GLU A 153 -5.29 -15.46 -6.22
N SER A 154 -4.82 -14.20 -6.27
CA SER A 154 -3.46 -13.85 -6.70
C SER A 154 -2.53 -13.44 -5.56
N MET A 155 -3.03 -13.31 -4.34
CA MET A 155 -2.34 -12.68 -3.21
C MET A 155 -1.01 -13.36 -2.87
N ASP A 156 -0.96 -14.69 -2.83
CA ASP A 156 0.27 -15.43 -2.53
C ASP A 156 1.38 -15.15 -3.55
N THR A 157 1.00 -15.05 -4.84
CA THR A 157 1.94 -14.73 -5.91
C THR A 157 2.44 -13.29 -5.79
N VAL A 158 1.54 -12.34 -5.51
CA VAL A 158 1.91 -10.94 -5.30
C VAL A 158 2.85 -10.80 -4.11
N LEU A 159 2.50 -11.35 -2.95
CA LEU A 159 3.32 -11.26 -1.74
C LEU A 159 4.67 -11.94 -1.91
N SER A 160 4.74 -13.09 -2.60
CA SER A 160 6.02 -13.76 -2.89
C SER A 160 6.96 -12.87 -3.70
N GLN A 161 6.43 -12.18 -4.72
CA GLN A 161 7.23 -11.23 -5.51
C GLN A 161 7.70 -10.04 -4.66
N ILE A 162 6.83 -9.49 -3.82
CA ILE A 162 7.14 -8.32 -2.99
C ILE A 162 8.16 -8.66 -1.90
N ILE A 163 8.06 -9.85 -1.30
CA ILE A 163 9.06 -10.38 -0.37
C ILE A 163 10.41 -10.52 -1.09
N SER A 164 10.43 -11.08 -2.30
CA SER A 164 11.64 -11.18 -3.11
C SER A 164 12.24 -9.80 -3.44
N ASP A 165 11.41 -8.82 -3.81
CA ASP A 165 11.84 -7.43 -4.03
C ASP A 165 12.46 -6.84 -2.75
N SER A 166 11.88 -7.12 -1.58
CA SER A 166 12.35 -6.65 -0.26
C SER A 166 13.68 -7.26 0.19
N GLU A 167 14.00 -8.45 -0.32
CA GLU A 167 15.27 -9.16 -0.14
C GLU A 167 16.28 -8.82 -1.23
N GLY A 168 15.86 -8.17 -2.31
CA GLY A 168 16.67 -7.83 -3.48
C GLY A 168 16.86 -6.33 -3.66
N ILE A 169 15.98 -5.71 -4.44
CA ILE A 169 16.11 -4.30 -4.84
C ILE A 169 15.74 -3.31 -3.73
N TYR A 170 14.94 -3.73 -2.75
CA TYR A 170 14.51 -2.93 -1.59
C TYR A 170 14.99 -3.53 -0.26
N LYS A 171 16.23 -4.02 -0.27
CA LYS A 171 16.96 -4.41 0.93
C LYS A 171 16.98 -3.30 1.98
N HIS A 172 16.83 -3.69 3.25
CA HIS A 172 16.70 -2.77 4.38
C HIS A 172 17.86 -1.78 4.50
N GLU A 173 19.09 -2.22 4.19
CA GLU A 173 20.31 -1.43 4.26
C GLU A 173 20.25 -0.16 3.40
N LYS A 174 19.44 -0.17 2.33
CA LYS A 174 19.21 1.02 1.49
C LYS A 174 18.41 2.12 2.20
N PHE A 175 17.60 1.75 3.18
CA PHE A 175 16.70 2.65 3.90
C PHE A 175 17.27 3.13 5.24
N VAL A 176 18.30 2.46 5.77
CA VAL A 176 18.96 2.85 7.04
C VAL A 176 19.29 4.34 7.10
N PRO A 177 19.86 4.99 6.05
CA PRO A 177 20.14 6.42 6.08
C PRO A 177 18.90 7.31 6.25
N LEU A 178 17.72 6.85 5.83
CA LEU A 178 16.46 7.58 5.96
C LEU A 178 15.82 7.40 7.33
N LEU A 179 16.03 6.24 7.96
CA LEU A 179 15.50 5.93 9.29
C LEU A 179 16.22 6.70 10.41
N GLN A 180 17.43 7.20 10.15
CA GLN A 180 18.26 7.94 11.12
C GLN A 180 18.02 9.47 11.13
N VAL A 181 17.19 10.00 10.24
CA VAL A 181 17.00 11.47 10.07
C VAL A 181 15.95 12.04 11.05
N GLY A 182 15.40 11.22 11.95
CA GLY A 182 14.28 11.58 12.83
C GLY A 182 14.59 11.69 14.32
N GLU A 183 15.87 11.79 14.72
CA GLU A 183 16.28 12.13 16.11
C GLU A 183 16.57 13.63 16.28
#